data_AF-A0A3P8YNX6-F1
#
_entry.id   AF-A0A3P8YNX6-F1
#
_cell.length_a   1.000
_cell.length_b   1.000
_cell.length_c   1.000
_cell.angle_alpha   90.00
_cell.angle_beta   90.00
_cell.angle_gamma   90.00
#
_symmetry.space_group_name_H-M   'P 1'
#
loop_
_entity.id
_entity.type
_entity.pdbx_description
1 polymer ?
#
loop_
_entity_poly.entity_id
_entity_poly.type
_entity_poly.pdbx_seq_one_letter_code
_entity_poly.pdbx_strand_id
1 'polypeptide(L)'
;MASELQEAICMAKQERHKNLFLNYRNLKNFPIELLKDEGLQFLERLYMKRNSLTMLPDSLAQKLPNLVELYLHSNNIAVIPEAIGNLARLQSLDLSDNALQVVCPQIGRLTSLRHLRLANNQLKCLPSEIGALRDLETLDVSRNQLVCLPERLHQCLSLHCLTVDCNNLTCLPRQLCLLHKLNELSMATNRLTSVPLDLGRSRELQFVFVDNNVELRGLPSYLYNKVIGCSGCGLPGQACEEGPPCLSLAGMCVPLPAEVKAVGSEQERVVPLEEISMRALHMSKQPLREFSQLLPKSLFDLLQWPLGHCHSCSQPMFTIVYPKLFPLRDTALAGVHRRTTVSFVAYCCSSHCVRTFDLKQ
;
A
#
# COMPACT_ATOMS: atom_id res chain seq x y z
N MET A 1 41.68 -3.51 15.62
CA MET A 1 40.21 -3.55 15.84
C MET A 1 39.78 -3.05 17.21
N ALA A 2 40.09 -3.72 18.34
CA ALA A 2 39.60 -3.26 19.66
C ALA A 2 40.22 -1.90 20.08
N SER A 3 41.52 -1.66 19.86
CA SER A 3 42.13 -0.37 20.21
C SER A 3 41.66 0.76 19.29
N GLU A 4 41.58 0.54 17.97
CA GLU A 4 41.08 1.54 17.01
C GLU A 4 39.61 1.93 17.22
N LEU A 5 38.80 1.02 17.78
CA LEU A 5 37.43 1.33 18.18
C LEU A 5 37.40 2.20 19.43
N GLN A 6 38.20 1.86 20.43
CA GLN A 6 38.34 2.64 21.66
C GLN A 6 38.90 4.04 21.37
N GLU A 7 39.91 4.15 20.50
CA GLU A 7 40.48 5.42 20.05
C GLU A 7 39.42 6.28 19.34
N ALA A 8 38.66 5.72 18.39
CA ALA A 8 37.61 6.45 17.70
C ALA A 8 36.52 6.95 18.67
N ILE A 9 36.09 6.12 19.63
CA ILE A 9 35.12 6.51 20.65
C ILE A 9 35.71 7.58 21.59
N CYS A 10 36.98 7.45 21.97
CA CYS A 10 37.68 8.40 22.83
C CYS A 10 37.81 9.78 22.15
N MET A 11 38.24 9.81 20.89
CA MET A 11 38.32 11.03 20.09
C MET A 11 36.95 11.68 19.95
N ALA A 12 35.91 10.91 19.58
CA ALA A 12 34.55 11.43 19.49
C ALA A 12 34.07 12.02 20.83
N LYS A 13 34.47 11.41 21.95
CA LYS A 13 34.19 11.89 23.31
C LYS A 13 34.87 13.22 23.62
N GLN A 14 36.16 13.32 23.35
CA GLN A 14 36.97 14.51 23.64
C GLN A 14 36.54 15.71 22.77
N GLU A 15 36.29 15.46 21.48
CA GLU A 15 35.99 16.51 20.50
C GLU A 15 34.49 16.82 20.37
N ARG A 16 33.64 16.17 21.17
CA ARG A 16 32.18 16.38 21.18
C ARG A 16 31.52 16.19 19.82
N HIS A 17 31.90 15.12 19.13
CA HIS A 17 31.39 14.82 17.78
C HIS A 17 29.89 14.50 17.76
N LYS A 18 29.14 15.27 16.99
CA LYS A 18 27.72 14.98 16.74
C LYS A 18 27.50 13.71 15.92
N ASN A 19 28.49 13.28 15.15
CA ASN A 19 28.40 12.15 14.24
C ASN A 19 29.46 11.11 14.58
N LEU A 20 29.08 9.85 14.68
CA LEU A 20 30.01 8.75 14.90
C LEU A 20 29.82 7.67 13.84
N PHE A 21 30.92 7.31 13.17
CA PHE A 21 30.95 6.31 12.10
C PHE A 21 31.70 5.07 12.55
N LEU A 22 30.96 3.97 12.77
CA LEU A 22 31.49 2.65 13.13
C LEU A 22 31.13 1.59 12.07
N ASN A 23 30.96 2.02 10.83
CA ASN A 23 30.57 1.17 9.70
C ASN A 23 31.71 0.21 9.32
N TYR A 24 31.39 -0.99 8.82
CA TYR A 24 32.36 -1.93 8.23
C TYR A 24 33.47 -2.41 9.19
N ARG A 25 33.17 -2.52 10.49
CA ARG A 25 34.18 -2.87 11.52
C ARG A 25 34.06 -4.31 12.03
N ASN A 26 33.27 -5.15 11.38
CA ASN A 26 33.00 -6.54 11.78
C ASN A 26 32.61 -6.68 13.26
N LEU A 27 31.90 -5.68 13.80
CA LEU A 27 31.47 -5.67 15.19
C LEU A 27 30.40 -6.74 15.40
N LYS A 28 30.68 -7.71 16.26
CA LYS A 28 29.71 -8.75 16.64
C LYS A 28 28.73 -8.26 17.71
N ASN A 29 29.21 -7.38 18.59
CA ASN A 29 28.45 -6.82 19.69
C ASN A 29 28.46 -5.29 19.62
N PHE A 30 27.41 -4.68 20.16
CA PHE A 30 27.39 -3.23 20.31
C PHE A 30 28.51 -2.80 21.27
N PRO A 31 29.30 -1.77 20.95
CA PRO A 31 30.40 -1.31 21.79
C PRO A 31 29.86 -0.70 23.09
N ILE A 32 29.89 -1.46 24.18
CA ILE A 32 29.41 -1.03 25.50
C ILE A 32 30.21 0.16 26.03
N GLU A 33 31.44 0.37 25.53
CA GLU A 33 32.28 1.53 25.84
C GLU A 33 31.59 2.84 25.47
N LEU A 34 30.75 2.84 24.43
CA LEU A 34 29.93 3.98 24.03
C LEU A 34 28.92 4.40 25.12
N LEU A 35 28.58 3.49 26.03
CA LEU A 35 27.51 3.61 27.01
C LEU A 35 28.01 3.80 28.46
N LYS A 36 29.33 3.89 28.69
CA LYS A 36 29.94 4.08 30.03
C LYS A 36 29.83 5.53 30.54
N ASP A 37 29.99 5.71 31.86
CA ASP A 37 29.95 6.98 32.64
C ASP A 37 29.02 8.03 32.03
N GLU A 38 29.61 8.97 31.30
CA GLU A 38 28.95 9.88 30.36
C GLU A 38 29.11 9.33 28.94
N GLY A 39 28.04 8.76 28.38
CA GLY A 39 28.00 8.37 26.96
C GLY A 39 28.24 9.59 26.06
N LEU A 40 28.22 9.40 24.75
CA LEU A 40 28.34 10.54 23.82
C LEU A 40 27.03 11.38 23.83
N GLN A 41 26.80 12.16 24.89
CA GLN A 41 25.55 12.89 25.09
C GLN A 41 25.27 13.91 23.98
N PHE A 42 26.30 14.41 23.31
CA PHE A 42 26.20 15.34 22.17
C PHE A 42 25.98 14.62 20.84
N LEU A 43 26.01 13.28 20.81
CA LEU A 43 25.86 12.49 19.60
C LEU A 43 24.42 12.61 19.08
N GLU A 44 24.32 13.06 17.83
CA GLU A 44 23.07 13.18 17.09
C GLU A 44 22.95 12.09 16.03
N ARG A 45 24.06 11.58 15.49
CA ARG A 45 24.05 10.58 14.41
C ARG A 45 24.98 9.42 14.68
N LEU A 46 24.45 8.22 14.68
CA LEU A 46 25.22 6.98 14.84
C LEU A 46 25.07 6.09 13.61
N TYR A 47 26.19 5.82 12.95
CA TYR A 47 26.26 4.94 11.79
C TYR A 47 27.03 3.67 12.16
N MET A 48 26.36 2.52 12.08
CA MET A 48 26.91 1.21 12.39
C MET A 48 26.56 0.16 11.32
N LYS A 49 26.41 0.60 10.06
CA LYS A 49 26.02 -0.30 8.96
C LYS A 49 27.10 -1.33 8.63
N ARG A 50 26.67 -2.48 8.08
CA ARG A 50 27.57 -3.57 7.63
C ARG A 50 28.52 -4.02 8.74
N ASN A 51 27.93 -4.39 9.88
CA ASN A 51 28.60 -5.10 10.96
C ASN A 51 27.91 -6.47 11.14
N SER A 52 28.09 -7.11 12.29
CA SER A 52 27.46 -8.40 12.63
C SER A 52 26.73 -8.32 13.97
N LEU A 53 26.16 -7.16 14.29
CA LEU A 53 25.44 -6.92 15.54
C LEU A 53 24.20 -7.81 15.60
N THR A 54 23.99 -8.50 16.72
CA THR A 54 22.82 -9.36 16.93
C THR A 54 21.71 -8.71 17.77
N MET A 55 22.09 -7.73 18.59
CA MET A 55 21.19 -7.06 19.52
C MET A 55 21.69 -5.65 19.84
N LEU A 56 20.76 -4.79 20.27
CA LEU A 56 21.06 -3.48 20.84
C LEU A 56 20.87 -3.52 22.36
N PRO A 57 21.68 -2.77 23.12
CA PRO A 57 21.57 -2.72 24.58
C PRO A 57 20.36 -1.89 25.04
N ASP A 58 19.70 -2.31 26.11
CA ASP A 58 18.53 -1.60 26.67
C ASP A 58 18.85 -0.18 27.14
N SER A 59 20.09 0.07 27.55
CA SER A 59 20.56 1.38 28.01
C SER A 59 20.89 2.36 26.86
N LEU A 60 20.76 1.96 25.60
CA LEU A 60 21.09 2.78 24.43
C LEU A 60 20.40 4.16 24.49
N ALA A 61 19.08 4.16 24.70
CA ALA A 61 18.29 5.39 24.70
C ALA A 61 18.58 6.28 25.92
N GLN A 62 18.93 5.68 27.06
CA GLN A 62 19.30 6.43 28.27
C GLN A 62 20.67 7.12 28.09
N LYS A 63 21.62 6.46 27.44
CA LYS A 63 23.00 6.95 27.29
C LYS A 63 23.24 7.82 26.05
N LEU A 64 22.37 7.71 25.04
CA LEU A 64 22.42 8.51 23.81
C LEU A 64 21.07 9.22 23.55
N PRO A 65 20.57 10.05 24.48
CA PRO A 65 19.23 10.61 24.40
C PRO A 65 19.02 11.63 23.26
N ASN A 66 20.12 12.16 22.70
CA ASN A 66 20.09 13.20 21.66
C ASN A 66 20.18 12.66 20.23
N LEU A 67 20.09 11.33 20.03
CA LEU A 67 20.10 10.76 18.69
C LEU A 67 18.93 11.26 17.85
N VAL A 68 19.28 11.73 16.66
CA VAL A 68 18.40 12.17 15.58
C VAL A 68 18.41 11.14 14.45
N GLU A 69 19.56 10.51 14.18
CA GLU A 69 19.71 9.50 13.14
C GLU A 69 20.43 8.25 13.67
N LEU A 70 19.83 7.07 13.45
CA LEU A 70 20.40 5.78 13.82
C LEU A 70 20.35 4.84 12.62
N TYR A 71 21.52 4.55 12.03
CA TYR A 71 21.65 3.65 10.89
C TYR A 71 22.35 2.35 11.29
N LEU A 72 21.58 1.28 11.29
CA LEU A 72 21.99 -0.07 11.69
C LEU A 72 21.78 -1.10 10.58
N HIS A 73 21.57 -0.64 9.35
CA HIS A 73 21.27 -1.53 8.24
C HIS A 73 22.43 -2.50 7.92
N SER A 74 22.10 -3.66 7.38
CA SER A 74 23.06 -4.74 7.08
C SER A 74 23.79 -5.23 8.34
N ASN A 75 23.02 -5.71 9.31
CA ASN A 75 23.49 -6.38 10.53
C ASN A 75 22.69 -7.69 10.73
N ASN A 76 22.82 -8.33 11.90
CA ASN A 76 22.09 -9.55 12.24
C ASN A 76 21.10 -9.32 13.40
N ILE A 77 20.58 -8.10 13.54
CA ILE A 77 19.75 -7.71 14.69
C ILE A 77 18.43 -8.47 14.62
N ALA A 78 18.14 -9.27 15.65
CA ALA A 78 16.91 -10.06 15.72
C ALA A 78 15.81 -9.38 16.55
N VAL A 79 16.19 -8.56 17.53
CA VAL A 79 15.27 -7.88 18.46
C VAL A 79 15.76 -6.45 18.71
N ILE A 80 14.82 -5.51 18.71
CA ILE A 80 15.04 -4.12 19.12
C ILE A 80 14.54 -3.98 20.57
N PRO A 81 15.33 -3.40 21.49
CA PRO A 81 14.90 -3.19 22.86
C PRO A 81 13.76 -2.18 22.93
N GLU A 82 12.81 -2.39 23.83
CA GLU A 82 11.66 -1.48 24.03
C GLU A 82 12.10 -0.04 24.35
N ALA A 83 13.27 0.09 24.98
CA ALA A 83 13.89 1.37 25.29
C ALA A 83 14.13 2.25 24.05
N ILE A 84 14.13 1.70 22.83
CA ILE A 84 14.22 2.50 21.59
C ILE A 84 13.17 3.61 21.57
N GLY A 85 11.97 3.35 22.09
CA GLY A 85 10.87 4.32 22.15
C GLY A 85 11.16 5.56 23.01
N ASN A 86 12.24 5.56 23.79
CA ASN A 86 12.66 6.72 24.60
C ASN A 86 13.55 7.70 23.82
N LEU A 87 13.94 7.40 22.58
CA LEU A 87 14.70 8.32 21.72
C LEU A 87 13.79 9.40 21.11
N ALA A 88 13.31 10.33 21.95
CA ALA A 88 12.29 11.31 21.59
C ALA A 88 12.67 12.23 20.40
N ARG A 89 13.96 12.39 20.12
CA ARG A 89 14.49 13.24 19.05
C ARG A 89 14.78 12.49 17.74
N LEU A 90 14.60 11.17 17.72
CA LEU A 90 14.94 10.35 16.56
C LEU A 90 14.03 10.68 15.39
N GLN A 91 14.63 11.04 14.27
CA GLN A 91 13.95 11.39 13.01
C GLN A 91 14.15 10.31 11.94
N SER A 92 15.30 9.64 11.95
CA SER A 92 15.62 8.58 10.99
C SER A 92 16.09 7.32 11.69
N LEU A 93 15.42 6.20 11.42
CA LEU A 93 15.80 4.87 11.88
C LEU A 93 15.86 3.92 10.69
N ASP A 94 17.04 3.36 10.45
CA ASP A 94 17.25 2.35 9.42
C ASP A 94 17.75 1.04 10.02
N LEU A 95 16.92 0.03 9.91
CA LEU A 95 17.14 -1.33 10.36
C LEU A 95 16.99 -2.33 9.21
N SER A 96 17.15 -1.85 7.97
CA SER A 96 17.04 -2.70 6.79
C SER A 96 18.14 -3.77 6.76
N ASP A 97 17.93 -4.88 6.06
CA ASP A 97 18.88 -6.00 5.99
C ASP A 97 19.30 -6.49 7.39
N ASN A 98 18.33 -6.92 8.19
CA ASN A 98 18.54 -7.50 9.52
C ASN A 98 17.73 -8.80 9.66
N ALA A 99 17.66 -9.36 10.87
CA ALA A 99 16.94 -10.59 11.17
C ALA A 99 15.68 -10.35 12.02
N LEU A 100 15.09 -9.15 11.93
CA LEU A 100 13.95 -8.79 12.77
C LEU A 100 12.72 -9.62 12.42
N GLN A 101 12.14 -10.28 13.41
CA GLN A 101 10.88 -11.01 13.26
C GLN A 101 9.67 -10.20 13.77
N VAL A 102 9.90 -9.29 14.72
CA VAL A 102 8.90 -8.44 15.34
C VAL A 102 9.48 -7.05 15.59
N VAL A 103 8.64 -6.02 15.49
CA VAL A 103 8.93 -4.66 15.98
C VAL A 103 8.13 -4.42 17.25
N CYS A 104 8.78 -3.96 18.32
CA CYS A 104 8.11 -3.69 19.59
C CYS A 104 7.10 -2.52 19.47
N PRO A 105 5.96 -2.56 20.19
CA PRO A 105 4.95 -1.48 20.20
C PRO A 105 5.50 -0.09 20.55
N GLN A 106 6.57 -0.03 21.35
CA GLN A 106 7.23 1.18 21.81
C GLN A 106 7.82 2.00 20.65
N ILE A 107 7.94 1.44 19.45
CA ILE A 107 8.28 2.21 18.24
C ILE A 107 7.33 3.41 18.07
N GLY A 108 6.05 3.27 18.42
CA GLY A 108 5.04 4.33 18.33
C GLY A 108 5.28 5.52 19.28
N ARG A 109 6.23 5.43 20.21
CA ARG A 109 6.64 6.54 21.08
C ARG A 109 7.64 7.49 20.42
N LEU A 110 8.20 7.12 19.27
CA LEU A 110 9.13 7.95 18.50
C LEU A 110 8.38 9.05 17.74
N THR A 111 7.77 9.98 18.46
CA THR A 111 6.85 10.98 17.88
C THR A 111 7.51 11.90 16.84
N SER A 112 8.83 12.07 16.88
CA SER A 112 9.61 12.87 15.92
C SER A 112 10.06 12.08 14.68
N LEU A 113 9.75 10.79 14.59
CA LEU A 113 10.27 9.92 13.53
C LEU A 113 9.63 10.26 12.18
N ARG A 114 10.49 10.52 11.19
CA ARG A 114 10.11 10.87 9.82
C ARG A 114 10.40 9.76 8.82
N HIS A 115 11.48 9.03 9.03
CA HIS A 115 11.88 7.94 8.13
C HIS A 115 12.12 6.67 8.92
N LEU A 116 11.33 5.64 8.61
CA LEU A 116 11.48 4.30 9.16
C LEU A 116 11.72 3.30 8.03
N ARG A 117 12.91 2.69 8.02
CA ARG A 117 13.27 1.64 7.06
C ARG A 117 13.49 0.32 7.78
N LEU A 118 12.73 -0.68 7.38
CA LEU A 118 12.69 -2.04 7.91
C LEU A 118 12.79 -3.07 6.77
N ALA A 119 13.27 -2.65 5.60
CA ALA A 119 13.31 -3.49 4.41
C ALA A 119 14.19 -4.73 4.62
N ASN A 120 13.88 -5.83 3.96
CA ASN A 120 14.68 -7.06 4.00
C ASN A 120 14.89 -7.59 5.44
N ASN A 121 13.77 -7.89 6.10
CA ASN A 121 13.71 -8.51 7.42
C ASN A 121 12.74 -9.72 7.36
N GLN A 122 12.34 -10.27 8.52
CA GLN A 122 11.47 -11.43 8.64
C GLN A 122 10.15 -11.08 9.34
N LEU A 123 9.70 -9.82 9.21
CA LEU A 123 8.51 -9.31 9.89
C LEU A 123 7.25 -9.97 9.34
N LYS A 124 6.43 -10.55 10.22
CA LYS A 124 5.12 -11.15 9.86
C LYS A 124 3.95 -10.18 10.04
N CYS A 125 4.11 -9.21 10.93
CA CYS A 125 3.16 -8.14 11.19
C CYS A 125 3.90 -6.86 11.62
N LEU A 126 3.19 -5.73 11.57
CA LEU A 126 3.61 -4.48 12.18
C LEU A 126 2.72 -4.18 13.41
N PRO A 127 3.27 -3.61 14.49
CA PRO A 127 2.47 -3.19 15.63
C PRO A 127 1.48 -2.09 15.23
N SER A 128 0.31 -2.06 15.87
CA SER A 128 -0.73 -1.06 15.60
C SER A 128 -0.27 0.37 15.98
N GLU A 129 0.69 0.45 16.89
CA GLU A 129 1.32 1.64 17.43
C GLU A 129 2.13 2.39 16.38
N ILE A 130 2.45 1.79 15.22
CA ILE A 130 3.06 2.51 14.10
C ILE A 130 2.19 3.71 13.67
N GLY A 131 0.87 3.61 13.83
CA GLY A 131 -0.07 4.71 13.58
C GLY A 131 0.11 5.93 14.49
N ALA A 132 0.79 5.79 15.62
CA ALA A 132 1.10 6.92 16.50
C ALA A 132 2.19 7.85 15.93
N LEU A 133 2.93 7.40 14.92
CA LEU A 133 3.99 8.17 14.26
C LEU A 133 3.40 9.20 13.29
N ARG A 134 2.86 10.29 13.83
CA ARG A 134 2.15 11.33 13.06
C ARG A 134 3.03 12.10 12.08
N ASP A 135 4.32 12.23 12.41
CA ASP A 135 5.33 12.91 11.60
C ASP A 135 6.05 11.96 10.63
N LEU A 136 5.66 10.69 10.56
CA LEU A 136 6.27 9.72 9.66
C LEU A 136 5.97 10.09 8.22
N GLU A 137 7.02 10.34 7.44
CA GLU A 137 6.97 10.72 6.03
C GLU A 137 7.26 9.54 5.10
N THR A 138 8.13 8.62 5.53
CA THR A 138 8.53 7.45 4.74
C THR A 138 8.49 6.19 5.59
N LEU A 139 7.78 5.19 5.10
CA LEU A 139 7.79 3.84 5.66
C LEU A 139 8.16 2.83 4.59
N ASP A 140 9.30 2.18 4.76
CA ASP A 140 9.73 1.06 3.91
C ASP A 140 9.76 -0.22 4.74
N VAL A 141 8.87 -1.15 4.39
CA VAL A 141 8.77 -2.50 4.98
C VAL A 141 8.85 -3.57 3.89
N SER A 142 9.47 -3.24 2.76
CA SER A 142 9.62 -4.16 1.63
C SER A 142 10.45 -5.39 2.01
N ARG A 143 10.29 -6.49 1.24
CA ARG A 143 11.06 -7.74 1.43
C ARG A 143 10.91 -8.28 2.86
N ASN A 144 9.67 -8.42 3.31
CA ASN A 144 9.33 -9.01 4.60
C ASN A 144 8.33 -10.17 4.39
N GLN A 145 7.68 -10.65 5.45
CA GLN A 145 6.70 -11.73 5.42
C GLN A 145 5.32 -11.22 5.86
N LEU A 146 5.03 -9.92 5.65
CA LEU A 146 3.79 -9.29 6.12
C LEU A 146 2.59 -9.90 5.41
N VAL A 147 1.57 -10.28 6.19
CA VAL A 147 0.29 -10.80 5.66
C VAL A 147 -0.78 -9.70 5.60
N CYS A 148 -0.68 -8.71 6.48
CA CYS A 148 -1.55 -7.53 6.49
C CYS A 148 -0.79 -6.29 6.99
N LEU A 149 -1.33 -5.11 6.67
CA LEU A 149 -0.93 -3.84 7.28
C LEU A 149 -1.89 -3.49 8.43
N PRO A 150 -1.41 -2.85 9.52
CA PRO A 150 -2.26 -2.47 10.63
C PRO A 150 -3.25 -1.39 10.20
N GLU A 151 -4.52 -1.51 10.59
CA GLU A 151 -5.56 -0.52 10.22
C GLU A 151 -5.16 0.90 10.64
N ARG A 152 -4.57 1.05 11.83
CA ARG A 152 -4.11 2.33 12.38
C ARG A 152 -3.02 3.02 11.57
N LEU A 153 -2.43 2.40 10.55
CA LEU A 153 -1.44 3.05 9.68
C LEU A 153 -1.97 4.35 9.05
N HIS A 154 -3.29 4.46 8.86
CA HIS A 154 -3.94 5.67 8.38
C HIS A 154 -3.73 6.92 9.27
N GLN A 155 -3.26 6.73 10.51
CA GLN A 155 -3.00 7.81 11.48
C GLN A 155 -1.61 8.44 11.30
N CYS A 156 -0.75 7.89 10.44
CA CYS A 156 0.49 8.54 10.00
C CYS A 156 0.15 9.68 9.03
N LEU A 157 -0.32 10.81 9.58
CA LEU A 157 -0.89 11.93 8.80
C LEU A 157 0.12 12.59 7.85
N SER A 158 1.41 12.43 8.11
CA SER A 158 2.49 12.96 7.29
C SER A 158 3.05 11.96 6.28
N LEU A 159 2.48 10.76 6.14
CA LEU A 159 3.06 9.71 5.31
C LEU A 159 2.93 10.04 3.83
N HIS A 160 4.07 10.22 3.16
CA HIS A 160 4.17 10.53 1.73
C HIS A 160 4.53 9.31 0.89
N CYS A 161 5.38 8.44 1.41
CA CYS A 161 5.88 7.26 0.70
C CYS A 161 5.71 6.01 1.55
N LEU A 162 5.01 5.02 0.99
CA LEU A 162 4.80 3.71 1.59
C LEU A 162 5.24 2.62 0.62
N THR A 163 6.26 1.85 1.03
CA THR A 163 6.79 0.73 0.25
C THR A 163 6.54 -0.57 1.02
N VAL A 164 5.71 -1.45 0.46
CA VAL A 164 5.35 -2.76 1.03
C VAL A 164 5.65 -3.91 0.07
N ASP A 165 6.56 -3.68 -0.88
CA ASP A 165 6.90 -4.63 -1.93
C ASP A 165 7.44 -5.96 -1.39
N CYS A 166 7.33 -7.03 -2.17
CA CYS A 166 7.91 -8.33 -1.81
C CYS A 166 7.47 -8.82 -0.42
N ASN A 167 6.16 -8.83 -0.17
CA ASN A 167 5.53 -9.35 1.04
C ASN A 167 4.47 -10.42 0.68
N ASN A 168 3.70 -10.88 1.66
CA ASN A 168 2.61 -11.85 1.49
C ASN A 168 1.22 -11.20 1.67
N LEU A 169 1.09 -9.90 1.35
CA LEU A 169 -0.17 -9.18 1.56
C LEU A 169 -1.26 -9.72 0.64
N THR A 170 -2.43 -10.07 1.20
CA THR A 170 -3.61 -10.52 0.44
C THR A 170 -4.62 -9.40 0.17
N CYS A 171 -4.63 -8.37 1.03
CA CYS A 171 -5.45 -7.18 0.90
C CYS A 171 -4.80 -5.98 1.61
N LEU A 172 -5.22 -4.77 1.24
CA LEU A 172 -4.88 -3.54 1.96
C LEU A 172 -6.06 -3.11 2.87
N PRO A 173 -5.80 -2.56 4.07
CA PRO A 173 -6.86 -2.01 4.91
C PRO A 173 -7.53 -0.82 4.21
N ARG A 174 -8.87 -0.77 4.25
CA ARG A 174 -9.65 0.29 3.58
C ARG A 174 -9.27 1.70 4.07
N GLN A 175 -8.88 1.81 5.34
CA GLN A 175 -8.47 3.05 5.99
C GLN A 175 -7.22 3.67 5.36
N LEU A 176 -6.42 2.92 4.59
CA LEU A 176 -5.28 3.46 3.85
C LEU A 176 -5.68 4.61 2.91
N CYS A 177 -6.93 4.61 2.42
CA CYS A 177 -7.49 5.68 1.60
C CYS A 177 -7.61 7.04 2.34
N LEU A 178 -7.48 7.05 3.68
CA LEU A 178 -7.52 8.26 4.51
C LEU A 178 -6.14 8.93 4.64
N LEU A 179 -5.08 8.35 4.08
CA LEU A 179 -3.77 8.99 4.05
C LEU A 179 -3.78 10.14 3.03
N HIS A 180 -4.10 11.34 3.50
CA HIS A 180 -4.28 12.50 2.64
C HIS A 180 -3.01 12.97 1.94
N LYS A 181 -1.83 12.74 2.54
CA LYS A 181 -0.52 13.14 1.99
C LYS A 181 0.22 12.05 1.24
N LEU A 182 -0.35 10.83 1.15
CA LEU A 182 0.32 9.72 0.48
C LEU A 182 0.45 10.03 -1.01
N ASN A 183 1.69 10.13 -1.48
CA ASN A 183 2.05 10.46 -2.85
C ASN A 183 2.50 9.23 -3.63
N GLU A 184 3.26 8.35 -2.96
CA GLU A 184 3.81 7.14 -3.55
C GLU A 184 3.42 5.90 -2.73
N LEU A 185 2.83 4.91 -3.40
CA LEU A 185 2.48 3.62 -2.83
C LEU A 185 3.04 2.50 -3.70
N SER A 186 4.04 1.79 -3.19
CA SER A 186 4.57 0.59 -3.83
C SER A 186 4.07 -0.65 -3.08
N MET A 187 3.40 -1.54 -3.81
CA MET A 187 2.89 -2.82 -3.31
C MET A 187 3.15 -3.97 -4.28
N ALA A 188 4.21 -3.85 -5.07
CA ALA A 188 4.61 -4.83 -6.06
C ALA A 188 5.05 -6.15 -5.41
N THR A 189 4.90 -7.26 -6.13
CA THR A 189 5.32 -8.60 -5.70
C THR A 189 4.68 -8.98 -4.37
N ASN A 190 3.35 -9.01 -4.34
CA ASN A 190 2.53 -9.45 -3.20
C ASN A 190 1.52 -10.51 -3.68
N ARG A 191 0.55 -10.87 -2.82
CA ARG A 191 -0.54 -11.80 -3.14
C ARG A 191 -1.89 -11.09 -3.13
N LEU A 192 -1.93 -9.83 -3.54
CA LEU A 192 -3.13 -9.02 -3.44
C LEU A 192 -4.22 -9.59 -4.34
N THR A 193 -5.39 -9.86 -3.76
CA THR A 193 -6.58 -10.30 -4.52
C THR A 193 -7.41 -9.10 -4.98
N SER A 194 -7.38 -8.02 -4.19
CA SER A 194 -8.11 -6.78 -4.44
C SER A 194 -7.43 -5.60 -3.75
N VAL A 195 -7.80 -4.41 -4.23
CA VAL A 195 -7.36 -3.12 -3.71
C VAL A 195 -8.60 -2.29 -3.37
N PRO A 196 -8.63 -1.50 -2.28
CA PRO A 196 -9.80 -0.70 -1.91
C PRO A 196 -10.28 0.19 -3.06
N LEU A 197 -11.59 0.20 -3.33
CA LEU A 197 -12.20 0.93 -4.45
C LEU A 197 -11.96 2.45 -4.41
N ASP A 198 -11.82 2.97 -3.20
CA ASP A 198 -11.55 4.39 -2.94
C ASP A 198 -10.07 4.75 -3.07
N LEU A 199 -9.18 3.76 -3.21
CA LEU A 199 -7.74 4.00 -3.37
C LEU A 199 -7.51 4.71 -4.71
N GLY A 200 -6.83 5.86 -4.66
CA GLY A 200 -6.68 6.73 -5.82
C GLY A 200 -7.60 7.95 -5.86
N ARG A 201 -8.62 8.05 -4.98
CA ARG A 201 -9.43 9.28 -4.85
C ARG A 201 -8.63 10.48 -4.33
N SER A 202 -7.61 10.24 -3.50
CA SER A 202 -6.70 11.29 -3.05
C SER A 202 -6.00 11.93 -4.25
N ARG A 203 -5.97 13.26 -4.32
CA ARG A 203 -5.25 13.99 -5.38
C ARG A 203 -3.73 13.90 -5.22
N GLU A 204 -3.26 13.69 -3.99
CA GLU A 204 -1.83 13.61 -3.69
C GLU A 204 -1.20 12.31 -4.18
N LEU A 205 -1.95 11.19 -4.18
CA LEU A 205 -1.46 9.90 -4.64
C LEU A 205 -1.23 9.97 -6.15
N GLN A 206 0.03 9.91 -6.57
CA GLN A 206 0.44 10.08 -7.96
C GLN A 206 1.07 8.80 -8.51
N PHE A 207 1.80 8.07 -7.67
CA PHE A 207 2.61 6.94 -8.08
C PHE A 207 2.16 5.67 -7.34
N VAL A 208 1.69 4.69 -8.10
CA VAL A 208 1.28 3.39 -7.57
C VAL A 208 1.98 2.28 -8.33
N PHE A 209 2.73 1.44 -7.63
CA PHE A 209 3.38 0.27 -8.21
C PHE A 209 2.68 -0.99 -7.68
N VAL A 210 2.21 -1.85 -8.58
CA VAL A 210 1.39 -3.02 -8.23
C VAL A 210 1.80 -4.28 -8.97
N ASP A 211 2.88 -4.24 -9.74
CA ASP A 211 3.37 -5.38 -10.53
C ASP A 211 3.48 -6.65 -9.70
N ASN A 212 3.37 -7.81 -10.36
CA ASN A 212 3.55 -9.13 -9.78
C ASN A 212 2.60 -9.44 -8.60
N ASN A 213 1.35 -8.98 -8.69
CA ASN A 213 0.26 -9.46 -7.85
C ASN A 213 -0.64 -10.41 -8.66
N VAL A 214 -0.23 -11.66 -8.77
CA VAL A 214 -0.84 -12.63 -9.70
C VAL A 214 -2.34 -12.83 -9.41
N GLU A 215 -2.76 -12.77 -8.15
CA GLU A 215 -4.18 -12.94 -7.77
C GLU A 215 -5.03 -11.67 -7.98
N LEU A 216 -4.42 -10.55 -8.35
CA LEU A 216 -5.11 -9.27 -8.48
C LEU A 216 -5.94 -9.24 -9.76
N ARG A 217 -7.26 -9.32 -9.59
CA ARG A 217 -8.20 -9.43 -10.72
C ARG A 217 -8.50 -8.10 -11.42
N GLY A 218 -8.15 -6.97 -10.82
CA GLY A 218 -8.41 -5.66 -11.40
C GLY A 218 -8.05 -4.52 -10.46
N LEU A 219 -8.00 -3.32 -11.03
CA LEU A 219 -7.71 -2.08 -10.32
C LEU A 219 -8.93 -1.15 -10.36
N PRO A 220 -9.19 -0.37 -9.29
CA PRO A 220 -10.18 0.70 -9.31
C PRO A 220 -9.86 1.74 -10.40
N SER A 221 -10.89 2.31 -11.03
CA SER A 221 -10.73 3.29 -12.12
C SER A 221 -9.93 4.52 -11.72
N TYR A 222 -9.97 4.92 -10.45
CA TYR A 222 -9.20 6.05 -9.92
C TYR A 222 -7.68 5.82 -9.93
N LEU A 223 -7.22 4.57 -10.09
CA LEU A 223 -5.80 4.22 -10.14
C LEU A 223 -5.23 4.13 -11.56
N TYR A 224 -6.06 4.09 -12.60
CA TYR A 224 -5.58 3.84 -13.98
C TYR A 224 -4.53 4.85 -14.45
N ASN A 225 -4.64 6.12 -14.05
CA ASN A 225 -3.70 7.17 -14.43
C ASN A 225 -2.54 7.34 -13.43
N LYS A 226 -2.50 6.51 -12.37
CA LYS A 226 -1.53 6.61 -11.27
C LYS A 226 -0.63 5.38 -11.18
N VAL A 227 -1.08 4.28 -11.77
CA VAL A 227 -0.37 3.01 -11.74
C VAL A 227 0.76 3.04 -12.77
N ILE A 228 1.98 2.83 -12.29
CA ILE A 228 3.19 2.69 -13.10
C ILE A 228 3.52 1.20 -13.12
N GLY A 229 3.02 0.49 -14.12
CA GLY A 229 3.21 -0.95 -14.25
C GLY A 229 2.14 -1.79 -13.56
N CYS A 230 1.61 -2.77 -14.29
CA CYS A 230 0.70 -3.80 -13.79
C CYS A 230 1.08 -5.18 -14.38
N SER A 231 2.35 -5.34 -14.73
CA SER A 231 2.89 -6.57 -15.28
C SER A 231 2.80 -7.70 -14.24
N GLY A 232 2.48 -8.92 -14.67
CA GLY A 232 2.35 -10.06 -13.76
C GLY A 232 1.13 -10.03 -12.82
N CYS A 233 0.17 -9.12 -13.05
CA CYS A 233 -1.12 -9.11 -12.34
C CYS A 233 -2.19 -9.92 -13.09
N GLY A 234 -3.07 -10.58 -12.33
CA GLY A 234 -4.12 -11.43 -12.85
C GLY A 234 -3.61 -12.83 -13.20
N LEU A 235 -4.29 -13.86 -12.70
CA LEU A 235 -4.01 -15.23 -13.08
C LEU A 235 -4.36 -15.36 -14.56
N PRO A 236 -3.50 -15.97 -15.39
CA PRO A 236 -4.00 -16.68 -16.55
C PRO A 236 -4.80 -17.86 -15.99
N GLY A 237 -6.01 -17.59 -15.51
CA GLY A 237 -6.95 -18.64 -15.15
C GLY A 237 -7.09 -19.52 -16.39
N GLN A 238 -7.00 -20.83 -16.20
CA GLN A 238 -7.24 -21.87 -17.20
C GLN A 238 -8.08 -21.30 -18.35
N ALA A 239 -7.40 -20.86 -19.41
CA ALA A 239 -8.04 -20.83 -20.70
C ALA A 239 -8.40 -22.29 -20.89
N CYS A 240 -9.70 -22.61 -20.91
CA CYS A 240 -10.11 -23.77 -21.64
C CYS A 240 -9.36 -23.68 -22.97
N GLU A 241 -8.48 -24.65 -23.23
CA GLU A 241 -8.03 -24.88 -24.59
C GLU A 241 -9.31 -25.13 -25.38
N GLU A 242 -9.82 -24.06 -26.00
CA GLU A 242 -10.73 -23.99 -27.14
C GLU A 242 -11.38 -22.59 -27.16
N GLY A 243 -10.71 -21.65 -27.84
CA GLY A 243 -11.33 -20.43 -28.38
C GLY A 243 -11.34 -19.18 -27.48
N PRO A 244 -11.69 -18.00 -28.06
CA PRO A 244 -11.85 -16.76 -27.33
C PRO A 244 -12.92 -16.90 -26.23
N PRO A 245 -12.81 -16.20 -25.09
CA PRO A 245 -13.78 -16.33 -24.02
C PRO A 245 -15.17 -15.95 -24.55
N CYS A 246 -16.17 -16.79 -24.31
CA CYS A 246 -17.54 -16.56 -24.76
C CYS A 246 -18.46 -16.30 -23.57
N LEU A 247 -19.29 -15.27 -23.68
CA LEU A 247 -20.37 -15.01 -22.72
C LEU A 247 -21.59 -15.85 -23.12
N SER A 248 -21.98 -16.81 -22.27
CA SER A 248 -23.19 -17.61 -22.46
C SER A 248 -24.36 -16.91 -21.77
N LEU A 249 -25.28 -16.35 -22.57
CA LEU A 249 -26.55 -15.82 -22.08
C LEU A 249 -27.69 -16.60 -22.72
N ALA A 250 -28.49 -17.31 -21.90
CA ALA A 250 -29.72 -17.98 -22.33
C ALA A 250 -29.56 -18.86 -23.59
N GLY A 251 -28.43 -19.58 -23.70
CA GLY A 251 -28.13 -20.46 -24.83
C GLY A 251 -27.47 -19.81 -26.05
N MET A 252 -27.17 -18.50 -25.99
CA MET A 252 -26.39 -17.80 -27.01
C MET A 252 -24.94 -17.63 -26.54
N CYS A 253 -23.99 -18.01 -27.39
CA CYS A 253 -22.55 -17.91 -27.14
C CYS A 253 -22.00 -16.68 -27.86
N VAL A 254 -21.68 -15.61 -27.12
CA VAL A 254 -21.15 -14.37 -27.71
C VAL A 254 -19.62 -14.40 -27.60
N PRO A 255 -18.87 -14.48 -28.71
CA PRO A 255 -17.41 -14.44 -28.67
C PRO A 255 -16.95 -13.07 -28.21
N LEU A 256 -16.09 -13.04 -27.19
CA LEU A 256 -15.54 -11.80 -26.69
C LEU A 256 -14.29 -11.44 -27.47
N PRO A 257 -14.01 -10.12 -27.62
CA PRO A 257 -12.77 -9.66 -28.24
C PRO A 257 -11.56 -10.30 -27.58
N ALA A 258 -10.49 -10.57 -28.34
CA ALA A 258 -9.28 -11.24 -27.85
C ALA A 258 -8.58 -10.50 -26.69
N GLU A 259 -8.94 -9.24 -26.48
CA GLU A 259 -8.49 -8.38 -25.40
C GLU A 259 -9.16 -8.68 -24.06
N VAL A 260 -10.30 -9.40 -24.06
CA VAL A 260 -10.97 -9.87 -22.85
C VAL A 260 -10.25 -11.10 -22.32
N LYS A 261 -9.58 -10.97 -21.18
CA LYS A 261 -8.72 -12.02 -20.63
C LYS A 261 -9.42 -12.98 -19.65
N ALA A 262 -10.56 -12.58 -19.09
CA ALA A 262 -11.37 -13.41 -18.19
C ALA A 262 -12.82 -12.88 -18.07
N VAL A 263 -13.76 -13.79 -17.79
CA VAL A 263 -15.15 -13.48 -17.43
C VAL A 263 -15.44 -14.17 -16.09
N GLY A 264 -15.84 -13.41 -15.08
CA GLY A 264 -16.20 -13.97 -13.78
C GLY A 264 -17.58 -14.63 -13.77
N SER A 265 -17.82 -15.57 -12.85
CA SER A 265 -19.11 -16.29 -12.71
C SER A 265 -19.98 -15.71 -11.59
N GLU A 266 -21.28 -16.04 -11.58
CA GLU A 266 -22.22 -15.66 -10.49
C GLU A 266 -21.80 -16.21 -9.10
N GLN A 267 -20.94 -17.23 -9.05
CA GLN A 267 -20.41 -17.75 -7.78
C GLN A 267 -19.16 -16.99 -7.28
N GLU A 268 -18.54 -16.18 -8.13
CA GLU A 268 -17.40 -15.35 -7.75
C GLU A 268 -17.90 -14.03 -7.18
N ARG A 269 -17.72 -13.81 -5.87
CA ARG A 269 -18.16 -12.58 -5.18
C ARG A 269 -17.33 -11.37 -5.59
N VAL A 270 -17.59 -10.83 -6.77
CA VAL A 270 -17.26 -9.45 -7.12
C VAL A 270 -18.40 -8.92 -8.00
N VAL A 271 -19.01 -7.83 -7.54
CA VAL A 271 -20.24 -7.12 -8.02
C VAL A 271 -21.49 -7.48 -7.16
N PRO A 272 -22.23 -6.48 -6.62
CA PRO A 272 -22.55 -6.36 -5.20
C PRO A 272 -24.02 -6.64 -4.86
N LEU A 273 -24.24 -7.31 -3.73
CA LEU A 273 -25.57 -7.52 -3.13
C LEU A 273 -26.34 -6.19 -2.99
N GLU A 274 -25.63 -5.10 -2.73
CA GLU A 274 -26.18 -3.74 -2.66
C GLU A 274 -26.73 -3.27 -4.01
N GLU A 275 -26.02 -3.42 -5.13
CA GLU A 275 -26.52 -2.98 -6.44
C GLU A 275 -27.70 -3.83 -6.95
N ILE A 276 -27.69 -5.14 -6.69
CA ILE A 276 -28.84 -6.01 -6.99
C ILE A 276 -30.06 -5.58 -6.16
N SER A 277 -29.85 -5.29 -4.87
CA SER A 277 -30.90 -4.81 -3.97
C SER A 277 -31.45 -3.44 -4.42
N MET A 278 -30.58 -2.53 -4.86
CA MET A 278 -30.98 -1.20 -5.32
C MET A 278 -31.72 -1.23 -6.66
N ARG A 279 -31.31 -2.10 -7.60
CA ARG A 279 -32.01 -2.33 -8.86
C ARG A 279 -33.39 -2.95 -8.63
N ALA A 280 -33.50 -3.90 -7.70
CA ALA A 280 -34.78 -4.52 -7.33
C ALA A 280 -35.74 -3.52 -6.67
N LEU A 281 -35.24 -2.71 -5.72
CA LEU A 281 -36.03 -1.69 -5.03
C LEU A 281 -36.50 -0.58 -5.98
N HIS A 282 -35.63 -0.09 -6.87
CA HIS A 282 -35.99 0.93 -7.84
C HIS A 282 -37.03 0.46 -8.88
N MET A 283 -36.96 -0.81 -9.29
CA MET A 283 -37.94 -1.42 -10.21
C MET A 283 -39.29 -1.76 -9.57
N SER A 284 -39.34 -1.89 -8.23
CA SER A 284 -40.55 -2.31 -7.50
C SER A 284 -41.67 -1.27 -7.44
N LYS A 285 -41.40 0.00 -7.80
CA LYS A 285 -42.35 1.15 -7.74
C LYS A 285 -43.06 1.35 -6.39
N GLN A 286 -42.62 0.69 -5.32
CA GLN A 286 -43.20 0.88 -3.99
C GLN A 286 -42.85 2.26 -3.41
N PRO A 287 -43.73 2.87 -2.60
CA PRO A 287 -43.47 4.19 -2.03
C PRO A 287 -42.24 4.17 -1.13
N LEU A 288 -41.20 4.90 -1.54
CA LEU A 288 -39.87 5.00 -0.90
C LEU A 288 -39.86 5.45 0.58
N ARG A 289 -41.01 5.86 1.12
CA ARG A 289 -41.15 6.29 2.52
C ARG A 289 -40.91 5.15 3.52
N GLU A 290 -41.25 3.90 3.16
CA GLU A 290 -41.15 2.75 4.07
C GLU A 290 -39.70 2.31 4.31
N PHE A 291 -38.77 2.58 3.38
CA PHE A 291 -37.36 2.16 3.48
C PHE A 291 -36.42 3.19 4.11
N SER A 292 -36.91 4.42 4.33
CA SER A 292 -36.12 5.55 4.86
C SER A 292 -35.60 5.34 6.29
N GLN A 293 -36.21 4.43 7.06
CA GLN A 293 -35.80 4.10 8.43
C GLN A 293 -34.88 2.87 8.52
N LEU A 294 -34.73 2.10 7.43
CA LEU A 294 -34.02 0.82 7.40
C LEU A 294 -32.68 0.90 6.66
N LEU A 295 -32.49 1.89 5.79
CA LEU A 295 -31.28 2.06 4.99
C LEU A 295 -30.34 3.12 5.57
N PRO A 296 -29.02 2.90 5.58
CA PRO A 296 -28.02 3.96 5.80
C PRO A 296 -28.26 5.15 4.87
N LYS A 297 -28.09 6.39 5.36
CA LYS A 297 -28.34 7.63 4.59
C LYS A 297 -27.64 7.63 3.22
N SER A 298 -26.39 7.19 3.15
CA SER A 298 -25.63 7.11 1.90
C SER A 298 -26.28 6.21 0.84
N LEU A 299 -27.01 5.18 1.25
CA LEU A 299 -27.74 4.27 0.36
C LEU A 299 -29.10 4.84 -0.03
N PHE A 300 -29.78 5.51 0.90
CA PHE A 300 -31.03 6.23 0.60
C PHE A 300 -30.79 7.37 -0.39
N ASP A 301 -29.69 8.10 -0.24
CA ASP A 301 -29.27 9.17 -1.14
C ASP A 301 -28.96 8.62 -2.54
N LEU A 302 -28.32 7.44 -2.65
CA LEU A 302 -28.05 6.79 -3.93
C LEU A 302 -29.33 6.30 -4.64
N LEU A 303 -30.38 5.94 -3.89
CA LEU A 303 -31.69 5.57 -4.42
C LEU A 303 -32.43 6.76 -5.02
N GLN A 304 -32.32 7.93 -4.38
CA GLN A 304 -32.94 9.17 -4.83
C GLN A 304 -32.14 9.86 -5.94
N TRP A 305 -30.81 9.74 -5.89
CA TRP A 305 -29.86 10.44 -6.75
C TRP A 305 -28.87 9.43 -7.36
N PRO A 306 -29.29 8.71 -8.42
CA PRO A 306 -28.42 7.77 -9.12
C PRO A 306 -27.17 8.49 -9.66
N LEU A 307 -26.05 7.76 -9.78
CA LEU A 307 -24.75 8.31 -10.19
C LEU A 307 -24.75 8.87 -11.62
N GLY A 308 -25.76 8.53 -12.42
CA GLY A 308 -26.00 9.08 -13.75
C GLY A 308 -27.20 8.40 -14.42
N HIS A 309 -27.49 8.75 -15.67
CA HIS A 309 -28.46 8.03 -16.49
C HIS A 309 -27.76 7.52 -17.74
N CYS A 310 -28.11 6.32 -18.19
CA CYS A 310 -27.60 5.76 -19.45
C CYS A 310 -28.01 6.68 -20.60
N HIS A 311 -27.05 7.11 -21.41
CA HIS A 311 -27.31 8.07 -22.48
C HIS A 311 -28.26 7.55 -23.57
N SER A 312 -28.31 6.24 -23.80
CA SER A 312 -29.16 5.63 -24.84
C SER A 312 -30.56 5.23 -24.37
N CYS A 313 -30.72 4.74 -23.14
CA CYS A 313 -32.03 4.27 -22.64
C CYS A 313 -32.60 5.13 -21.49
N SER A 314 -31.87 6.17 -21.09
CA SER A 314 -32.22 7.10 -20.00
C SER A 314 -32.50 6.43 -18.65
N GLN A 315 -32.09 5.17 -18.47
CA GLN A 315 -32.25 4.45 -17.20
C GLN A 315 -31.16 4.87 -16.19
N PRO A 316 -31.49 4.98 -14.90
CA PRO A 316 -30.55 5.39 -13.88
C PRO A 316 -29.45 4.36 -13.64
N MET A 317 -28.23 4.85 -13.43
CA MET A 317 -27.01 4.07 -13.23
C MET A 317 -26.56 4.20 -11.77
N PHE A 318 -26.38 3.05 -11.11
CA PHE A 318 -25.97 2.96 -9.70
C PHE A 318 -24.50 2.55 -9.54
N THR A 319 -23.81 2.33 -10.66
CA THR A 319 -22.40 1.98 -10.80
C THR A 319 -21.74 2.90 -11.83
N ILE A 320 -20.51 3.33 -11.56
CA ILE A 320 -19.71 4.10 -12.53
C ILE A 320 -19.12 3.12 -13.53
N VAL A 321 -19.82 2.91 -14.63
CA VAL A 321 -19.23 2.40 -15.86
C VAL A 321 -18.70 3.62 -16.61
N TYR A 322 -17.44 3.62 -17.04
CA TYR A 322 -16.97 4.62 -18.00
C TYR A 322 -17.30 4.14 -19.42
N PRO A 323 -18.35 4.64 -20.09
CA PRO A 323 -18.36 4.64 -21.53
C PRO A 323 -17.54 5.86 -21.95
N LYS A 324 -16.37 5.65 -22.57
CA LYS A 324 -15.84 6.70 -23.44
C LYS A 324 -15.24 6.10 -24.70
N LEU A 325 -16.10 6.01 -25.70
CA LEU A 325 -15.73 6.26 -27.09
C LEU A 325 -15.25 7.71 -27.17
N PHE A 326 -13.94 7.95 -27.27
CA PHE A 326 -13.38 9.08 -28.04
C PHE A 326 -11.94 8.73 -28.46
N PRO A 327 -11.50 9.18 -29.65
CA PRO A 327 -10.13 9.00 -30.11
C PRO A 327 -9.16 9.72 -29.17
N LEU A 328 -7.98 9.14 -29.01
CA LEU A 328 -6.81 9.58 -28.22
C LEU A 328 -6.31 11.02 -28.46
N ARG A 329 -7.03 11.87 -29.19
CA ARG A 329 -6.57 13.20 -29.66
C ARG A 329 -6.68 14.31 -28.59
N ASP A 330 -7.54 14.17 -27.59
CA ASP A 330 -7.86 15.28 -26.66
C ASP A 330 -7.43 15.06 -25.20
N THR A 331 -6.40 14.23 -24.97
CA THR A 331 -5.78 14.10 -23.65
C THR A 331 -4.30 14.47 -23.70
N ALA A 332 -3.76 14.99 -22.59
CA ALA A 332 -2.36 15.39 -22.46
C ALA A 332 -1.35 14.22 -22.66
N LEU A 333 -1.83 12.98 -22.83
CA LEU A 333 -1.05 11.78 -23.13
C LEU A 333 -0.94 11.45 -24.63
N ALA A 334 -1.60 12.21 -25.51
CA ALA A 334 -1.55 12.01 -26.96
C ALA A 334 -0.12 12.11 -27.55
N GLY A 335 0.77 12.86 -26.89
CA GLY A 335 2.13 13.09 -27.35
C GLY A 335 3.15 11.99 -27.02
N VAL A 336 2.86 11.09 -26.07
CA VAL A 336 3.87 10.17 -25.51
C VAL A 336 3.79 8.75 -26.09
N HIS A 337 2.60 8.32 -26.53
CA HIS A 337 2.42 6.97 -27.05
C HIS A 337 2.42 6.94 -28.60
N ARG A 338 3.61 6.78 -29.19
CA ARG A 338 3.68 6.04 -30.46
C ARG A 338 3.39 4.57 -30.15
N ARG A 339 2.15 4.16 -30.43
CA ARG A 339 1.64 2.78 -30.42
C ARG A 339 1.76 2.06 -29.08
N THR A 340 0.63 1.83 -28.42
CA THR A 340 0.23 0.50 -27.93
C THR A 340 -1.22 0.55 -27.43
N THR A 341 -1.98 -0.46 -27.84
CA THR A 341 -3.37 -0.79 -27.48
C THR A 341 -3.63 -0.76 -25.97
N VAL A 342 -4.75 -0.16 -25.56
CA VAL A 342 -5.27 -0.18 -24.18
C VAL A 342 -6.49 -1.11 -24.12
N SER A 343 -6.54 -1.99 -23.11
CA SER A 343 -7.64 -2.94 -22.88
C SER A 343 -8.74 -2.34 -21.98
N PHE A 344 -10.00 -2.73 -22.21
CA PHE A 344 -11.18 -2.27 -21.45
C PHE A 344 -11.84 -3.42 -20.69
N VAL A 345 -12.48 -3.10 -19.56
CA VAL A 345 -13.47 -3.95 -18.90
C VAL A 345 -14.83 -3.25 -19.00
N ALA A 346 -15.78 -3.88 -19.69
CA ALA A 346 -17.16 -3.39 -19.77
C ALA A 346 -18.04 -4.22 -18.84
N TYR A 347 -18.71 -3.57 -17.89
CA TYR A 347 -19.84 -4.15 -17.17
C TYR A 347 -21.12 -3.58 -17.77
N CYS A 348 -21.98 -4.42 -18.32
CA CYS A 348 -23.22 -3.97 -18.93
C CYS A 348 -24.34 -3.91 -17.88
N CYS A 349 -24.94 -2.73 -17.70
CA CYS A 349 -25.92 -2.48 -16.65
C CYS A 349 -27.30 -3.13 -16.87
N SER A 350 -27.58 -3.73 -18.04
CA SER A 350 -28.78 -4.56 -18.25
C SER A 350 -28.64 -5.43 -19.51
N SER A 351 -29.39 -6.53 -19.58
CA SER A 351 -29.54 -7.33 -20.80
C SER A 351 -30.10 -6.52 -21.98
N HIS A 352 -30.80 -5.41 -21.72
CA HIS A 352 -31.28 -4.49 -22.74
C HIS A 352 -30.16 -3.61 -23.31
N CYS A 353 -29.23 -3.13 -22.48
CA CYS A 353 -28.04 -2.39 -22.93
C CYS A 353 -27.12 -3.26 -23.78
N VAL A 354 -26.97 -4.55 -23.45
CA VAL A 354 -26.23 -5.53 -24.28
C VAL A 354 -26.86 -5.62 -25.68
N ARG A 355 -28.19 -5.70 -25.77
CA ARG A 355 -28.93 -5.74 -27.05
C ARG A 355 -28.88 -4.44 -27.86
N THR A 356 -28.56 -3.31 -27.23
CA THR A 356 -28.48 -2.01 -27.91
C THR A 356 -27.04 -1.71 -28.39
N PHE A 357 -26.05 -2.37 -27.79
CA PHE A 357 -24.66 -2.39 -28.22
C PHE A 357 -24.39 -3.32 -29.41
N ASP A 358 -25.42 -4.02 -29.91
CA ASP A 358 -25.42 -4.57 -31.26
C ASP A 358 -25.18 -3.40 -32.23
N LEU A 359 -23.92 -3.17 -32.57
CA LEU A 359 -23.51 -2.43 -33.74
C LEU A 359 -24.12 -3.18 -34.91
N LYS A 360 -25.31 -2.76 -35.34
CA LYS A 360 -25.73 -2.93 -36.72
C LYS A 360 -24.54 -2.48 -37.56
N GLN A 361 -24.08 -3.40 -38.41
CA GLN A 361 -22.94 -3.25 -39.33
C GLN A 361 -22.87 -1.88 -40.00
#